data_AF-A0A8T6U714-F1
#
_entry.id   AF-A0A8T6U714-F1
#
_cell.length_a   1.000
_cell.length_b   1.000
_cell.length_c   1.000
_cell.angle_alpha   90.00
_cell.angle_beta   90.00
_cell.angle_gamma   90.00
#
_symmetry.space_group_name_H-M   'P 1'
#
loop_
_entity.id
_entity.type
_entity.pdbx_description
1 polymer ?
#
loop_
_entity_poly.entity_id
_entity_poly.type
_entity_poly.pdbx_seq_one_letter_code
_entity_poly.pdbx_strand_id
1 'polypeptide(L)'
;MKAQRNQSKAAELSSDEKLLAALCHLSLFFLPIIIPLVLWLREKNQSTPSTFVIVQARQSLVYQIIFMVVLVGVGLFVILLSILLVGYLFVPAYLILLFSGVLYAAYAGYQSFLGYDFRYYYLGDKLEEF
;
A
#
# COMPACT_ATOMS: atom_id res chain seq x y z
N MET A 1 -10.91 -23.45 -0.51
CA MET A 1 -9.49 -23.70 -0.84
C MET A 1 -8.58 -22.48 -0.63
N LYS A 2 -8.81 -21.28 -1.22
CA LYS A 2 -7.93 -20.09 -0.99
C LYS A 2 -7.81 -19.67 0.49
N ALA A 3 -8.93 -19.64 1.23
CA ALA A 3 -8.92 -19.26 2.65
C ALA A 3 -8.08 -20.21 3.53
N GLN A 4 -8.20 -21.52 3.34
CA GLN A 4 -7.40 -22.52 4.07
C GLN A 4 -5.90 -22.45 3.70
N ARG A 5 -5.57 -22.17 2.43
CA ARG A 5 -4.18 -21.99 1.98
C ARG A 5 -3.54 -20.73 2.58
N ASN A 6 -4.30 -19.64 2.69
CA ASN A 6 -3.80 -18.42 3.33
C ASN A 6 -3.61 -18.60 4.83
N GLN A 7 -4.46 -19.40 5.50
CA GLN A 7 -4.31 -19.69 6.91
C GLN A 7 -3.11 -20.59 7.23
N SER A 8 -2.80 -21.59 6.39
CA SER A 8 -1.59 -22.41 6.59
C SER A 8 -0.32 -21.59 6.37
N LYS A 9 -0.27 -20.79 5.30
CA LYS A 9 0.86 -19.88 5.01
C LYS A 9 1.04 -18.83 6.12
N ALA A 10 -0.06 -18.28 6.66
CA ALA A 10 -0.01 -17.35 7.78
C ALA A 10 0.52 -18.00 9.07
N ALA A 11 0.30 -19.31 9.28
CA ALA A 11 0.84 -20.02 10.44
C ALA A 11 2.35 -20.27 10.34
N GLU A 12 2.90 -20.35 9.12
CA GLU A 12 4.32 -20.56 8.84
C GLU A 12 5.14 -19.26 8.90
N LEU A 13 4.50 -18.10 8.68
CA LEU A 13 5.16 -16.79 8.74
C LEU A 13 5.52 -16.39 10.16
N SER A 14 6.76 -15.92 10.34
CA SER A 14 7.23 -15.34 11.59
C SER A 14 6.49 -14.04 11.94
N SER A 15 6.47 -13.69 13.22
CA SER A 15 5.89 -12.41 13.69
C SER A 15 6.57 -11.20 13.06
N ASP A 16 7.88 -11.29 12.82
CA ASP A 16 8.68 -10.22 12.23
C ASP A 16 8.29 -9.99 10.77
N GLU A 17 8.10 -11.05 9.98
CA GLU A 17 7.66 -10.92 8.58
C GLU A 17 6.29 -10.23 8.48
N LYS A 18 5.35 -10.61 9.34
CA LYS A 18 4.01 -10.00 9.41
C LYS A 18 4.09 -8.52 9.78
N LEU A 19 4.93 -8.18 10.76
CA LEU A 19 5.13 -6.80 11.19
C LEU A 19 5.78 -5.97 10.08
N LEU A 20 6.85 -6.46 9.44
CA LEU A 20 7.53 -5.78 8.35
C LEU A 20 6.59 -5.54 7.16
N ALA A 21 5.79 -6.55 6.79
CA ALA A 21 4.80 -6.41 5.74
C ALA A 21 3.73 -5.37 6.09
N ALA A 22 3.20 -5.38 7.32
CA ALA A 22 2.23 -4.38 7.78
C ALA A 22 2.81 -2.96 7.76
N LEU A 23 4.04 -2.80 8.26
CA LEU A 23 4.76 -1.52 8.27
C LEU A 23 4.96 -0.94 6.87
N CYS A 24 5.15 -1.79 5.86
CA CYS A 24 5.23 -1.32 4.48
C CYS A 24 3.99 -0.54 4.07
N HIS A 25 2.78 -0.96 4.46
CA HIS A 25 1.53 -0.28 4.11
C HIS A 25 1.24 0.91 5.03
N LEU A 26 1.46 0.73 6.34
CA LEU A 26 1.23 1.76 7.35
C LEU A 26 2.24 2.91 7.26
N SER A 27 3.36 2.74 6.55
CA SER A 27 4.28 3.85 6.29
C SER A 27 3.65 5.03 5.54
N LEU A 28 2.50 4.81 4.88
CA LEU A 28 1.74 5.88 4.21
C LEU A 28 1.49 7.09 5.13
N PHE A 29 1.36 6.85 6.44
CA PHE A 29 1.04 7.89 7.44
C PHE A 29 2.22 8.79 7.84
N PHE A 30 3.47 8.41 7.55
CA PHE A 30 4.64 9.16 8.07
C PHE A 30 5.81 9.22 7.08
N LEU A 31 6.22 8.08 6.52
CA LEU A 31 7.33 8.01 5.56
C LEU A 31 6.91 7.18 4.35
N PRO A 32 5.94 7.69 3.55
CA PRO A 32 5.50 7.02 2.35
C PRO A 32 6.66 6.85 1.38
N ILE A 33 6.65 5.78 0.60
CA ILE A 33 7.69 5.40 -0.39
C ILE A 33 9.00 4.94 0.25
N ILE A 34 9.57 5.70 1.19
CA ILE A 34 10.90 5.44 1.75
C ILE A 34 10.94 4.09 2.48
N ILE A 35 10.00 3.86 3.41
CA ILE A 35 9.96 2.60 4.17
C ILE A 35 9.73 1.38 3.27
N PRO A 36 8.71 1.33 2.40
CA PRO A 36 8.50 0.15 1.56
C PRO A 36 9.64 -0.03 0.55
N LEU A 37 10.27 1.04 0.07
CA LEU A 37 11.46 0.94 -0.78
C LEU A 37 12.65 0.33 -0.02
N VAL A 38 12.97 0.84 1.16
CA VAL A 38 14.08 0.35 1.98
C VAL A 38 13.84 -1.10 2.37
N LEU A 39 12.63 -1.46 2.81
CA LEU A 39 12.30 -2.84 3.16
C LEU A 39 12.34 -3.76 1.95
N TRP A 40 11.84 -3.33 0.79
CA TRP A 40 11.96 -4.12 -0.44
C TRP A 40 13.42 -4.35 -0.84
N LEU A 41 14.26 -3.30 -0.80
CA LEU A 41 15.68 -3.40 -1.13
C LEU A 41 16.48 -4.22 -0.10
N ARG A 42 16.18 -4.08 1.20
CA ARG A 42 16.81 -4.87 2.25
C ARG A 42 16.48 -6.34 2.09
N GLU A 43 15.18 -6.64 1.98
CA GLU A 43 14.68 -8.02 1.99
C GLU A 43 15.10 -8.78 0.72
N LYS A 44 15.09 -8.12 -0.45
CA LYS A 44 15.51 -8.77 -1.70
C LYS A 44 17.02 -9.09 -1.76
N ASN A 45 17.83 -8.40 -0.97
CA ASN A 45 19.29 -8.51 -0.99
C ASN A 45 19.85 -9.33 0.19
N GLN A 46 19.00 -9.82 1.09
CA GLN A 46 19.44 -10.61 2.23
C GLN A 46 19.72 -12.07 1.85
N SER A 47 20.52 -12.77 2.64
CA SER A 47 20.90 -14.17 2.38
C SER A 47 19.73 -15.16 2.41
N THR A 48 18.66 -14.83 3.13
CA THR A 48 17.47 -15.70 3.30
C THR A 48 16.19 -14.88 3.11
N PRO A 49 15.85 -14.48 1.88
CA PRO A 49 14.77 -13.51 1.60
C PRO A 49 13.38 -14.04 1.97
N SER A 50 12.55 -13.22 2.62
CA SER A 50 11.12 -13.50 2.75
C SER A 50 10.37 -13.04 1.50
N THR A 51 9.89 -14.00 0.70
CA THR A 51 9.05 -13.70 -0.48
C THR A 51 7.80 -12.93 -0.10
N PHE A 52 7.22 -13.22 1.07
CA PHE A 52 6.03 -12.51 1.56
C PHE A 52 6.31 -11.03 1.78
N VAL A 53 7.37 -10.70 2.52
CA VAL A 53 7.75 -9.31 2.79
C VAL A 53 8.13 -8.60 1.49
N ILE A 54 8.87 -9.25 0.59
CA ILE A 54 9.25 -8.66 -0.73
C ILE A 54 8.01 -8.27 -1.54
N VAL A 55 7.01 -9.16 -1.62
CA VAL A 55 5.78 -8.90 -2.38
C VAL A 55 4.99 -7.76 -1.75
N GLN A 56 4.78 -7.79 -0.43
CA GLN A 56 4.01 -6.75 0.27
C GLN A 56 4.73 -5.39 0.22
N ALA A 57 6.06 -5.37 0.35
CA ALA A 57 6.86 -4.16 0.22
C ALA A 57 6.76 -3.55 -1.19
N ARG A 58 6.87 -4.38 -2.25
CA ARG A 58 6.73 -3.91 -3.63
C ARG A 58 5.31 -3.41 -3.93
N GLN A 59 4.29 -4.15 -3.51
CA GLN A 59 2.90 -3.74 -3.67
C GLN A 59 2.61 -2.42 -2.97
N SER A 60 3.09 -2.27 -1.73
CA SER A 60 2.93 -1.01 -0.99
C SER A 60 3.68 0.14 -1.64
N LEU A 61 4.92 -0.06 -2.09
CA LEU A 61 5.72 0.96 -2.76
C LEU A 61 4.98 1.52 -3.98
N VAL A 62 4.52 0.63 -4.86
CA VAL A 62 3.81 1.02 -6.10
C VAL A 62 2.49 1.71 -5.77
N TYR A 63 1.73 1.18 -4.83
CA TYR A 63 0.48 1.80 -4.38
C TYR A 63 0.72 3.21 -3.85
N GLN A 64 1.69 3.41 -2.96
CA GLN A 64 1.96 4.71 -2.34
C GLN A 64 2.46 5.74 -3.37
N ILE A 65 3.27 5.33 -4.35
CA ILE A 65 3.68 6.21 -5.46
C ILE A 65 2.46 6.65 -6.27
N ILE A 66 1.62 5.69 -6.72
CA ILE A 66 0.43 5.99 -7.52
C ILE A 66 -0.53 6.87 -6.73
N PHE A 67 -0.81 6.52 -5.48
CA PHE A 67 -1.70 7.28 -4.62
C PHE A 67 -1.21 8.72 -4.43
N MET A 68 0.09 8.93 -4.19
CA MET A 68 0.67 10.27 -4.07
C MET A 68 0.57 11.09 -5.36
N VAL A 69 0.89 10.49 -6.51
CA VAL A 69 0.79 11.17 -7.82
C VAL A 69 -0.65 11.58 -8.10
N VAL A 70 -1.61 10.68 -7.85
CA VAL A 70 -3.04 10.96 -8.04
C VAL A 70 -3.53 12.03 -7.05
N LEU A 71 -3.18 11.92 -5.77
CA LEU A 71 -3.61 12.85 -4.72
C LEU A 71 -3.07 14.26 -4.97
N VAL A 72 -1.81 14.40 -5.37
CA VAL A 72 -1.21 15.69 -5.70
C VAL A 72 -1.82 16.25 -6.99
N GLY A 73 -1.94 15.44 -8.04
CA GLY A 73 -2.50 15.89 -9.33
C GLY A 73 -3.94 16.38 -9.23
N VAL A 74 -4.80 15.60 -8.57
CA VAL A 74 -6.20 16.00 -8.32
C VAL A 74 -6.26 17.19 -7.36
N GLY A 75 -5.42 17.23 -6.33
CA GLY A 75 -5.36 18.35 -5.38
C GLY A 75 -5.01 19.67 -6.06
N LEU A 76 -3.98 19.68 -6.91
CA LEU A 76 -3.59 20.85 -7.70
C LEU A 76 -4.71 21.31 -8.65
N PHE A 77 -5.40 20.36 -9.29
CA PHE A 77 -6.56 20.66 -10.15
C PHE A 77 -7.70 21.33 -9.36
N VAL A 78 -8.03 20.80 -8.19
CA VAL A 78 -9.06 21.37 -7.30
C VAL A 78 -8.67 22.78 -6.84
N ILE A 79 -7.41 22.98 -6.44
CA ILE A 79 -6.88 24.30 -6.04
C ILE A 79 -6.98 25.30 -7.19
N LEU A 80 -6.54 24.92 -8.40
CA LEU A 80 -6.58 25.80 -9.57
C LEU A 80 -8.01 26.23 -9.91
N LEU A 81 -8.98 25.31 -9.91
CA LEU A 81 -10.39 25.64 -10.13
C LEU A 81 -11.02 26.45 -9.00
N SER A 82 -10.48 26.36 -7.78
CA SER A 82 -11.00 27.11 -6.63
C SER A 82 -10.72 28.61 -6.75
N ILE A 83 -9.71 29.01 -7.55
CA ILE A 83 -9.50 30.41 -7.94
C ILE A 83 -10.73 30.99 -8.64
N LEU A 84 -11.45 30.16 -9.41
CA LEU A 84 -12.70 30.50 -10.10
C LEU A 84 -13.95 30.18 -9.27
N LEU A 85 -13.81 29.86 -7.97
CA LEU A 85 -14.87 29.39 -7.05
C LEU A 85 -15.52 28.03 -7.42
N VAL A 86 -15.32 27.51 -8.64
CA VAL A 86 -15.88 26.22 -9.07
C VAL A 86 -15.18 25.04 -8.38
N GLY A 87 -13.92 25.18 -8.02
CA GLY A 87 -13.13 24.11 -7.39
C GLY A 87 -13.70 23.62 -6.05
N TYR A 88 -14.42 24.46 -5.30
CA TYR A 88 -15.04 24.07 -4.04
C TYR A 88 -16.06 22.94 -4.19
N LEU A 89 -16.69 22.80 -5.36
CA LEU A 89 -17.59 21.69 -5.67
C LEU A 89 -16.89 20.33 -5.68
N PHE A 90 -15.58 20.31 -5.95
CA PHE A 90 -14.78 19.10 -6.04
C PHE A 90 -14.09 18.72 -4.71
N VAL A 91 -14.12 19.60 -3.72
CA VAL A 91 -13.51 19.34 -2.40
C VAL A 91 -14.09 18.07 -1.73
N PRO A 92 -15.41 17.82 -1.71
CA PRO A 92 -15.95 16.58 -1.15
C PRO A 92 -15.41 15.32 -1.85
N ALA A 93 -15.33 15.34 -3.18
CA ALA A 93 -14.80 14.23 -3.96
C ALA A 93 -13.31 13.99 -3.67
N TYR A 94 -12.53 15.07 -3.52
CA TYR A 94 -11.12 15.01 -3.14
C TYR A 94 -10.93 14.40 -1.75
N LEU A 95 -11.75 14.77 -0.78
CA LEU A 95 -11.70 14.18 0.57
C LEU A 95 -12.04 12.69 0.55
N ILE A 96 -13.05 12.27 -0.22
CA ILE A 96 -13.40 10.85 -0.39
C ILE A 96 -12.22 10.08 -0.97
N LEU A 97 -11.54 10.63 -1.98
CA LEU A 97 -10.33 10.04 -2.56
C LEU A 97 -9.21 9.89 -1.50
N LEU A 98 -8.97 10.93 -0.71
CA LEU A 98 -7.95 10.91 0.35
C LEU A 98 -8.27 9.83 1.39
N PHE A 99 -9.47 9.86 1.97
CA PHE A 99 -9.84 8.92 3.02
C PHE A 99 -9.93 7.48 2.52
N SER A 100 -10.48 7.24 1.34
CA SER A 100 -10.55 5.88 0.77
C SER A 100 -9.16 5.30 0.55
N GLY A 101 -8.21 6.08 0.02
CA GLY A 101 -6.84 5.60 -0.19
C GLY A 101 -6.08 5.33 1.12
N VAL A 102 -6.27 6.17 2.14
CA VAL A 102 -5.67 5.96 3.46
C VAL A 102 -6.26 4.72 4.15
N LEU A 103 -7.59 4.58 4.13
CA LEU A 103 -8.27 3.42 4.70
C LEU A 103 -7.88 2.12 3.99
N TYR A 104 -7.67 2.16 2.67
CA TYR A 104 -7.27 0.98 1.92
C TYR A 104 -5.85 0.53 2.27
N ALA A 105 -4.91 1.46 2.46
CA ALA A 105 -3.57 1.14 2.96
C ALA A 105 -3.59 0.62 4.41
N ALA A 106 -4.43 1.21 5.28
CA ALA A 106 -4.60 0.72 6.64
C ALA A 106 -5.16 -0.72 6.67
N TYR A 107 -6.16 -1.00 5.83
CA TYR A 107 -6.71 -2.34 5.66
C TYR A 107 -5.67 -3.31 5.11
N ALA A 108 -4.86 -2.90 4.15
CA ALA A 108 -3.74 -3.69 3.63
C ALA A 108 -2.74 -4.03 4.74
N GLY A 109 -2.34 -3.04 5.54
CA GLY A 109 -1.46 -3.24 6.69
C GLY A 109 -2.04 -4.22 7.71
N TYR A 110 -3.33 -4.10 8.02
CA TYR A 110 -4.03 -5.02 8.92
C TYR A 110 -4.06 -6.47 8.38
N GLN A 111 -4.38 -6.65 7.10
CA GLN A 111 -4.41 -7.98 6.47
C GLN A 111 -3.00 -8.61 6.44
N SER A 112 -1.99 -7.83 6.08
CA SER A 112 -0.58 -8.28 6.08
C SER A 112 -0.08 -8.62 7.49
N PHE A 113 -0.53 -7.88 8.51
CA PHE A 113 -0.23 -8.19 9.92
C PHE A 113 -0.83 -9.53 10.37
N LEU A 114 -2.03 -9.88 9.86
CA LEU A 114 -2.62 -11.20 10.07
C LEU A 114 -1.92 -12.32 9.28
N GLY A 115 -0.96 -11.99 8.42
CA GLY A 115 -0.26 -12.92 7.54
C GLY A 115 -1.04 -13.28 6.27
N TYR A 116 -2.11 -12.54 5.96
CA TYR A 116 -2.81 -12.72 4.69
C TYR A 116 -2.01 -12.12 3.54
N ASP A 117 -2.00 -12.82 2.41
CA ASP A 117 -1.35 -12.36 1.18
C ASP A 117 -2.21 -11.28 0.51
N PHE A 118 -2.19 -10.08 1.10
CA PHE A 118 -2.99 -8.96 0.65
C PHE A 118 -2.60 -8.57 -0.78
N ARG A 119 -3.63 -8.22 -1.56
CA ARG A 119 -3.47 -7.77 -2.94
C ARG A 119 -4.29 -6.51 -3.17
N TYR A 120 -3.62 -5.45 -3.61
CA TYR A 120 -4.32 -4.31 -4.17
C TYR A 120 -5.06 -4.72 -5.44
N TYR A 121 -6.36 -4.44 -5.53
CA TYR A 121 -7.23 -4.97 -6.58
C TYR A 121 -6.70 -4.71 -8.01
N TYR A 122 -6.14 -3.52 -8.25
CA TYR A 122 -5.61 -3.14 -9.57
C TYR A 122 -4.12 -3.48 -9.78
N LEU A 123 -3.37 -3.82 -8.73
CA LEU A 123 -1.90 -3.97 -8.77
C LEU A 123 -1.41 -5.38 -8.47
N GLY A 124 -2.16 -6.15 -7.66
CA GLY A 124 -1.71 -7.42 -7.11
C GLY A 124 -1.31 -8.43 -8.19
N ASP A 125 -2.17 -8.62 -9.20
CA ASP A 125 -1.92 -9.61 -10.23
C ASP A 125 -0.86 -9.15 -11.26
N LYS A 126 -0.83 -7.85 -11.56
CA LYS A 126 0.12 -7.27 -12.54
C LYS A 126 1.55 -7.24 -12.05
N LEU A 127 1.78 -7.06 -10.75
CA LEU A 127 3.13 -6.97 -10.23
C LEU A 127 3.77 -8.36 -10.21
N GLU A 128 3.04 -9.42 -9.85
CA GLU A 128 3.59 -10.79 -9.74
C GLU A 128 4.05 -11.42 -11.05
N GLU A 129 3.68 -10.84 -12.20
CA GLU A 129 4.14 -11.27 -13.53
C GLU A 129 5.59 -10.85 -13.85
N PHE A 130 6.17 -9.95 -13.05
CA PHE A 130 7.54 -9.43 -13.19
C PHE A 130 8.40 -9.73 -11.96
#